data_AF-A0A374VGX0-F1
#
_entry.id   AF-A0A374VGX0-F1
#
_cell.length_a   1.000
_cell.length_b   1.000
_cell.length_c   1.000
_cell.angle_alpha   90.00
_cell.angle_beta   90.00
_cell.angle_gamma   90.00
#
_symmetry.space_group_name_H-M   'P 1'
#
loop_
_entity.id
_entity.type
_entity.pdbx_description
1 polymer ?
#
loop_
_entity_poly.entity_id
_entity_poly.type
_entity_poly.pdbx_seq_one_letter_code
_entity_poly.pdbx_strand_id
1 'polypeptide(L)'
;MRTQKGNHDSNHRHSNASGSSRAQLLPHPRRHQPASLFTYPGIYAHQDGSSATAPIADQRARLLNVIAQCNHKLDPLGIHLSVLVWRPCGALVYAYRPHSLATYLADPRAKTALAKEGYDTDNLPICLARLASRIALASTNAAECACDQARCALDHQARCNNSCTCEFPHEIGYFLGYPYDDVHQFIVQHGENYKVFGAWKVYTNVEQALTTFDSYRACTQYLTYIYQQGCTLGQLVQATR
;
A
#
# COMPACT_ATOMS: atom_id res chain seq x y z
N MET A 1 -39.12 33.74 -62.33
CA MET A 1 -40.06 32.69 -62.74
C MET A 1 -40.60 32.00 -61.48
N ARG A 2 -41.93 32.01 -61.32
CA ARG A 2 -42.68 31.28 -60.27
C ARG A 2 -42.71 29.78 -60.58
N THR A 3 -42.68 28.95 -59.54
CA THR A 3 -43.62 27.82 -59.18
C THR A 3 -42.93 26.95 -58.12
N GLN A 4 -43.29 27.02 -56.83
CA GLN A 4 -44.37 26.32 -56.11
C GLN A 4 -44.25 24.78 -55.95
N LYS A 5 -44.14 24.39 -54.67
CA LYS A 5 -44.84 23.33 -53.91
C LYS A 5 -44.65 21.84 -54.25
N GLY A 6 -44.28 21.10 -53.20
CA GLY A 6 -44.52 19.66 -53.06
C GLY A 6 -44.29 19.23 -51.61
N ASN A 7 -45.33 19.28 -50.79
CA ASN A 7 -45.38 18.75 -49.43
C ASN A 7 -45.81 17.27 -49.53
N HIS A 8 -45.07 16.34 -48.93
CA HIS A 8 -45.54 14.97 -48.69
C HIS A 8 -45.12 14.52 -47.29
N ASP A 9 -46.11 14.54 -46.40
CA ASP A 9 -46.12 13.75 -45.18
C ASP A 9 -46.23 12.26 -45.53
N SER A 10 -45.42 11.43 -44.89
CA SER A 10 -45.68 10.00 -44.77
C SER A 10 -45.04 9.50 -43.48
N ASN A 11 -45.92 9.39 -42.49
CA ASN A 11 -45.74 8.79 -41.19
C ASN A 11 -45.47 7.27 -41.34
N HIS A 12 -44.38 6.72 -40.78
CA HIS A 12 -44.42 5.39 -40.15
C HIS A 12 -43.11 4.97 -39.46
N ARG A 13 -43.31 4.47 -38.24
CA ARG A 13 -42.56 3.43 -37.50
C ARG A 13 -41.44 3.90 -36.56
N HIS A 14 -41.88 4.08 -35.32
CA HIS A 14 -41.16 3.65 -34.13
C HIS A 14 -40.40 2.35 -34.34
N SER A 15 -39.09 2.42 -34.08
CA SER A 15 -38.27 1.27 -33.72
C SER A 15 -37.56 1.62 -32.42
N ASN A 16 -38.10 1.09 -31.32
CA ASN A 16 -37.42 0.98 -30.04
C ASN A 16 -36.08 0.28 -30.25
N ALA A 17 -34.97 1.00 -30.11
CA ALA A 17 -33.67 0.39 -29.84
C ALA A 17 -33.45 0.41 -28.33
N SER A 18 -34.02 -0.63 -27.72
CA SER A 18 -33.74 -1.12 -26.39
C SER A 18 -32.24 -1.22 -26.10
N GLY A 19 -31.85 -0.73 -24.93
CA GLY A 19 -30.88 -1.35 -24.03
C GLY A 19 -29.61 -1.92 -24.66
N SER A 20 -28.59 -1.09 -24.76
CA SER A 20 -27.23 -1.56 -24.55
C SER A 20 -26.59 -0.65 -23.52
N SER A 21 -26.86 -0.94 -22.24
CA SER A 21 -26.06 -0.45 -21.14
C SER A 21 -24.64 -0.92 -21.43
N ARG A 22 -23.85 -0.01 -22.00
CA ARG A 22 -22.44 -0.22 -22.28
C ARG A 22 -21.79 -0.17 -20.91
N ALA A 23 -21.83 -1.30 -20.21
CA ALA A 23 -21.01 -1.55 -19.04
C ALA A 23 -19.59 -1.17 -19.46
N GLN A 24 -19.11 -0.05 -18.93
CA GLN A 24 -17.70 0.29 -19.03
C GLN A 24 -17.01 -0.85 -18.29
N LEU A 25 -16.53 -1.81 -19.08
CA LEU A 25 -15.66 -2.87 -18.62
C LEU A 25 -14.51 -2.18 -17.90
N LEU A 26 -14.51 -2.30 -16.57
CA LEU A 26 -13.36 -1.96 -15.75
C LEU A 26 -12.13 -2.62 -16.41
N PRO A 27 -11.03 -1.89 -16.62
CA PRO A 27 -9.81 -2.48 -17.14
C PRO A 27 -9.46 -3.68 -16.25
N HIS A 28 -9.18 -4.82 -16.89
CA HIS A 28 -9.01 -6.11 -16.22
C HIS A 28 -8.09 -5.99 -14.99
N PRO A 29 -8.54 -6.33 -13.77
CA PRO A 29 -7.76 -6.12 -12.56
C PRO A 29 -6.77 -7.27 -12.41
N ARG A 30 -5.62 -7.21 -13.10
CA ARG A 30 -4.61 -8.28 -13.01
C ARG A 30 -3.28 -7.85 -12.41
N ARG A 31 -3.34 -6.99 -11.39
CA ARG A 31 -2.35 -6.87 -10.30
C ARG A 31 -2.83 -5.81 -9.31
N HIS A 32 -3.44 -6.23 -8.20
CA HIS A 32 -3.55 -5.34 -7.05
C HIS A 32 -2.18 -5.20 -6.41
N GLN A 33 -1.89 -4.00 -5.92
CA GLN A 33 -0.72 -3.80 -5.07
C GLN A 33 -0.78 -4.80 -3.90
N PRO A 34 0.28 -5.59 -3.65
CA PRO A 34 0.25 -6.61 -2.62
C PRO A 34 0.21 -6.01 -1.21
N ALA A 35 0.62 -4.74 -1.06
CA ALA A 35 0.58 -4.04 0.21
C ALA A 35 0.47 -2.52 0.06
N SER A 36 0.07 -1.86 1.14
CA SER A 36 0.01 -0.41 1.30
C SER A 36 0.43 -0.04 2.71
N LEU A 37 0.96 1.17 2.86
CA LEU A 37 1.46 1.71 4.10
C LEU A 37 0.87 3.10 4.31
N PHE A 38 0.25 3.34 5.46
CA PHE A 38 -0.36 4.62 5.78
C PHE A 38 -0.15 4.99 7.24
N THR A 39 -0.26 6.29 7.53
CA THR A 39 -0.15 6.79 8.90
C THR A 39 -1.54 6.97 9.49
N TYR A 40 -1.82 6.27 10.58
CA TYR A 40 -3.00 6.53 11.40
C TYR A 40 -2.66 7.63 12.41
N PRO A 41 -3.32 8.80 12.35
CA PRO A 41 -2.95 9.96 13.13
C PRO A 41 -3.19 9.75 14.63
N GLY A 42 -2.32 10.31 15.45
CA GLY A 42 -2.41 10.27 16.91
C GLY A 42 -1.04 10.25 17.59
N ILE A 43 -1.02 10.36 18.92
CA ILE A 43 0.22 10.30 19.71
C ILE A 43 0.38 8.87 20.22
N TYR A 44 1.38 8.18 19.69
CA TYR A 44 1.65 6.78 20.03
C TYR A 44 3.02 6.54 20.64
N ALA A 45 3.89 7.54 20.71
CA ALA A 45 5.19 7.46 21.39
C ALA A 45 5.56 8.87 21.89
N HIS A 46 6.45 8.96 22.88
CA HIS A 46 6.94 10.25 23.35
C HIS A 46 7.96 10.83 22.37
N GLN A 47 8.02 12.17 22.26
CA GLN A 47 8.97 12.85 21.36
C GLN A 47 10.44 12.68 21.79
N ASP A 48 10.67 12.47 23.08
CA ASP A 48 11.98 12.31 23.69
C ASP A 48 12.50 10.86 23.67
N GLY A 49 11.72 9.91 23.12
CA GLY A 49 12.06 8.48 23.10
C GLY A 49 11.87 7.76 24.43
N SER A 50 11.23 8.40 25.41
CA SER A 50 10.85 7.76 26.68
C SER A 50 9.82 6.64 26.46
N SER A 51 9.85 5.64 27.35
CA SER A 51 8.89 4.52 27.32
C SER A 51 7.44 5.00 27.41
N ALA A 52 6.52 4.24 26.81
CA ALA A 52 5.10 4.58 26.77
C ALA A 52 4.50 4.77 28.17
N THR A 53 3.91 5.94 28.41
CA THR A 53 3.07 6.20 29.58
C THR A 53 1.72 5.50 29.48
N ALA A 54 1.00 5.37 30.59
CA ALA A 54 -0.33 4.73 30.60
C ALA A 54 -1.31 5.30 29.55
N PRO A 55 -1.42 6.62 29.32
CA PRO A 55 -2.30 7.15 28.27
C PRO A 55 -1.89 6.73 26.85
N ILE A 56 -0.58 6.64 26.58
CA ILE A 56 -0.06 6.17 25.29
C ILE A 56 -0.31 4.68 25.13
N ALA A 57 -0.08 3.88 26.17
CA ALA A 57 -0.36 2.45 26.17
C ALA A 57 -1.86 2.17 25.91
N ASP A 58 -2.75 2.90 26.57
CA ASP A 58 -4.20 2.81 26.34
C ASP A 58 -4.58 3.20 24.90
N GLN A 59 -3.93 4.22 24.35
CA GLN A 59 -4.15 4.64 22.96
C GLN A 59 -3.66 3.59 21.96
N ARG A 60 -2.49 2.96 22.20
CA ARG A 60 -2.00 1.83 21.42
C ARG A 60 -2.99 0.66 21.48
N ALA A 61 -3.45 0.29 22.67
CA ALA A 61 -4.41 -0.80 22.88
C ALA A 61 -5.73 -0.53 22.14
N ARG A 62 -6.25 0.70 22.18
CA ARG A 62 -7.45 1.08 21.39
C ARG A 62 -7.24 0.88 19.89
N LEU A 63 -6.12 1.31 19.33
CA LEU A 63 -5.84 1.11 17.90
C LEU A 63 -5.67 -0.37 17.55
N LEU A 64 -4.96 -1.14 18.38
CA LEU A 64 -4.79 -2.59 18.18
C LEU A 64 -6.14 -3.32 18.19
N ASN A 65 -7.08 -2.92 19.06
CA ASN A 65 -8.43 -3.46 19.07
C ASN A 65 -9.20 -3.14 17.78
N VAL A 66 -9.08 -1.93 17.24
CA VAL A 66 -9.68 -1.57 15.94
C VAL A 66 -9.07 -2.39 14.81
N ILE A 67 -7.75 -2.56 14.80
CA ILE A 67 -7.04 -3.38 13.80
C ILE A 67 -7.49 -4.84 13.89
N ALA A 68 -7.63 -5.40 15.10
CA ALA A 68 -8.12 -6.76 15.30
C ALA A 68 -9.54 -6.95 14.74
N GLN A 69 -10.43 -5.97 14.96
CA GLN A 69 -11.78 -5.99 14.39
C GLN A 69 -11.78 -5.89 12.86
N CYS A 70 -10.88 -5.07 12.28
CA CYS A 70 -10.69 -5.00 10.84
C CYS A 70 -10.18 -6.34 10.28
N ASN A 71 -9.16 -6.93 10.90
CA ASN A 71 -8.59 -8.22 10.50
C ASN A 71 -9.63 -9.33 10.55
N HIS A 72 -10.47 -9.39 11.58
CA HIS A 72 -11.57 -10.36 11.64
C HIS A 72 -12.49 -10.31 10.40
N LYS A 73 -12.70 -9.12 9.82
CA LYS A 73 -13.52 -8.94 8.60
C LYS A 73 -12.73 -9.12 7.30
N LEU A 74 -11.44 -8.80 7.30
CA LEU A 74 -10.61 -8.67 6.09
C LEU A 74 -9.70 -9.88 5.85
N ASP A 75 -9.30 -10.61 6.89
CA ASP A 75 -8.47 -11.82 6.78
C ASP A 75 -9.15 -12.89 5.90
N PRO A 76 -10.47 -13.18 6.03
CA PRO A 76 -11.17 -14.10 5.12
C PRO A 76 -11.15 -13.62 3.66
N LEU A 77 -10.95 -12.32 3.45
CA LEU A 77 -10.85 -11.71 2.12
C LEU A 77 -9.40 -11.61 1.62
N GLY A 78 -8.43 -12.10 2.42
CA GLY A 78 -7.01 -12.17 2.11
C GLY A 78 -6.25 -10.86 2.33
N ILE A 79 -6.75 -9.96 3.18
CA ILE A 79 -6.10 -8.70 3.53
C ILE A 79 -5.87 -8.67 5.05
N HIS A 80 -4.64 -8.38 5.46
CA HIS A 80 -4.22 -8.31 6.85
C HIS A 80 -3.65 -6.91 7.15
N LEU A 81 -3.95 -6.39 8.35
CA LEU A 81 -3.41 -5.13 8.85
C LEU A 81 -2.52 -5.39 10.07
N SER A 82 -1.38 -4.73 10.12
CA SER A 82 -0.51 -4.68 11.28
C SER A 82 0.00 -3.26 11.52
N VAL A 83 0.29 -2.90 12.77
CA VAL A 83 1.12 -1.73 13.05
C VAL A 83 2.57 -2.16 12.91
N LEU A 84 3.39 -1.38 12.20
CA LEU A 84 4.83 -1.59 12.13
C LEU A 84 5.56 -0.71 13.15
N VAL A 85 5.20 0.57 13.24
CA VAL A 85 5.95 1.55 14.04
C VAL A 85 5.01 2.53 14.75
N TRP A 86 5.26 2.76 16.03
CA TRP A 86 4.63 3.80 16.84
C TRP A 86 5.45 5.08 16.78
N ARG A 87 4.80 6.23 16.52
CA ARG A 87 5.48 7.54 16.49
C ARG A 87 4.65 8.61 17.22
N PRO A 88 5.26 9.73 17.63
CA PRO A 88 4.56 10.86 18.25
C PRO A 88 3.49 11.50 17.36
N CYS A 89 3.62 11.39 16.04
CA CYS A 89 2.70 11.97 15.06
C CYS A 89 1.76 10.95 14.40
N GLY A 90 1.87 9.66 14.74
CA GLY A 90 0.95 8.64 14.26
C GLY A 90 1.53 7.22 14.28
N ALA A 91 0.65 6.23 14.19
CA ALA A 91 1.03 4.84 14.00
C ALA A 91 1.22 4.55 12.52
N LEU A 92 2.31 3.90 12.14
CA LEU A 92 2.56 3.43 10.79
C LEU A 92 1.88 2.07 10.62
N VAL A 93 0.77 2.04 9.88
CA VAL A 93 -0.06 0.85 9.65
C VAL A 93 0.23 0.29 8.27
N TYR A 94 0.42 -1.02 8.22
CA TYR A 94 0.72 -1.78 7.02
C TYR A 94 -0.44 -2.72 6.71
N ALA A 95 -1.06 -2.52 5.55
CA ALA A 95 -2.14 -3.36 5.04
C ALA A 95 -1.60 -4.18 3.87
N TYR A 96 -1.65 -5.50 3.94
CA TYR A 96 -1.03 -6.36 2.93
C TYR A 96 -1.83 -7.64 2.70
N ARG A 97 -1.57 -8.28 1.56
CA ARG A 97 -2.11 -9.60 1.20
C ARG A 97 -1.02 -10.64 1.44
N PRO A 98 -1.05 -11.44 2.53
CA PRO A 98 0.06 -12.29 2.92
C PRO A 98 0.57 -13.20 1.80
N HIS A 99 -0.35 -13.83 1.06
CA HIS A 99 -0.01 -14.74 -0.03
C HIS A 99 0.64 -14.01 -1.22
N SER A 100 0.03 -12.91 -1.69
CA SER A 100 0.57 -12.12 -2.81
C SER A 100 1.92 -11.49 -2.48
N LEU A 101 2.09 -11.03 -1.23
CA LEU A 101 3.35 -10.47 -0.76
C LEU A 101 4.43 -11.55 -0.69
N ALA A 102 4.14 -12.73 -0.11
CA ALA A 102 5.10 -13.83 -0.07
C ALA A 102 5.52 -14.28 -1.48
N THR A 103 4.57 -14.39 -2.42
CA THR A 103 4.88 -14.69 -3.83
C THR A 103 5.78 -13.63 -4.46
N TYR A 104 5.53 -12.35 -4.19
CA TYR A 104 6.36 -11.26 -4.71
C TYR A 104 7.79 -11.31 -4.13
N LEU A 105 7.92 -11.52 -2.81
CA LEU A 105 9.22 -11.60 -2.14
C LEU A 105 10.01 -12.87 -2.50
N ALA A 106 9.36 -13.87 -3.09
CA ALA A 106 10.00 -15.06 -3.62
C ALA A 106 10.69 -14.84 -4.99
N ASP A 107 10.56 -13.67 -5.63
CA ASP A 107 11.39 -13.33 -6.81
C ASP A 107 12.88 -13.45 -6.41
N PRO A 108 13.70 -14.28 -7.09
CA PRO A 108 15.10 -14.49 -6.74
C PRO A 108 15.91 -13.19 -6.66
N ARG A 109 15.56 -12.19 -7.46
CA ARG A 109 16.21 -10.88 -7.46
C ARG A 109 15.90 -10.10 -6.19
N ALA A 110 14.62 -10.06 -5.79
CA ALA A 110 14.18 -9.42 -4.55
C ALA A 110 14.74 -10.16 -3.32
N LYS A 111 14.66 -11.50 -3.31
CA LYS A 111 15.24 -12.35 -2.26
C LYS A 111 16.74 -12.09 -2.07
N THR A 112 17.49 -12.02 -3.17
CA THR A 112 18.93 -11.71 -3.12
C THR A 112 19.20 -10.30 -2.57
N ALA A 113 18.44 -9.29 -3.01
CA ALA A 113 18.59 -7.93 -2.52
C ALA A 113 18.28 -7.82 -1.02
N LEU A 114 17.17 -8.43 -0.57
CA LEU A 114 16.74 -8.44 0.82
C LEU A 114 17.67 -9.26 1.73
N ALA A 115 18.25 -10.35 1.25
CA ALA A 115 19.21 -11.14 2.01
C ALA A 115 20.49 -10.34 2.35
N LYS A 116 20.98 -9.47 1.45
CA LYS A 116 22.11 -8.57 1.72
C LYS A 116 21.82 -7.60 2.86
N GLU A 117 20.56 -7.21 2.98
CA GLU A 117 20.01 -6.36 4.03
C GLU A 117 19.64 -7.15 5.31
N GLY A 118 19.89 -8.47 5.33
CA GLY A 118 19.70 -9.38 6.45
C GLY A 118 18.27 -9.87 6.68
N TYR A 119 17.40 -9.76 5.68
CA TYR A 119 16.04 -10.28 5.73
C TYR A 119 15.99 -11.78 5.41
N ASP A 120 15.13 -12.50 6.13
CA ASP A 120 14.74 -13.88 5.83
C ASP A 120 13.35 -13.89 5.17
N THR A 121 13.31 -13.89 3.83
CA THR A 121 12.07 -13.83 3.05
C THR A 121 11.21 -15.08 3.15
N ASP A 122 11.74 -16.18 3.70
CA ASP A 122 10.99 -17.43 3.88
C ASP A 122 10.10 -17.37 5.15
N ASN A 123 10.35 -16.40 6.04
CA ASN A 123 9.53 -16.13 7.21
C ASN A 123 9.00 -14.69 7.21
N LEU A 124 7.82 -14.51 6.59
CA LEU A 124 7.19 -13.19 6.43
C LEU A 124 7.02 -12.42 7.76
N PRO A 125 6.56 -13.02 8.89
CA PRO A 125 6.53 -12.34 10.18
C PRO A 125 7.89 -11.78 10.64
N ILE A 126 8.96 -12.58 10.55
CA ILE A 126 10.32 -12.12 10.92
C ILE A 126 10.79 -11.01 9.98
N CYS A 127 10.51 -11.13 8.68
CA CYS A 127 10.78 -10.11 7.69
C CYS A 127 10.13 -8.76 8.04
N LEU A 128 8.84 -8.78 8.37
CA LEU A 128 8.09 -7.57 8.73
C LEU A 128 8.58 -6.97 10.06
N ALA A 129 8.95 -7.80 11.04
CA ALA A 129 9.55 -7.33 12.30
C ALA A 129 10.92 -6.67 12.07
N ARG A 130 11.75 -7.22 11.18
CA ARG A 130 13.02 -6.60 10.78
C ARG A 130 12.80 -5.27 10.06
N LEU A 131 11.86 -5.21 9.13
CA LEU A 131 11.50 -3.99 8.42
C LEU A 131 11.03 -2.90 9.40
N ALA A 132 10.11 -3.26 10.31
CA ALA A 132 9.63 -2.36 11.35
C ALA A 132 10.77 -1.81 12.22
N SER A 133 11.69 -2.68 12.64
CA SER A 133 12.89 -2.29 13.40
C SER A 133 13.77 -1.31 12.62
N ARG A 134 14.03 -1.56 11.33
CA ARG A 134 14.82 -0.64 10.49
C ARG A 134 14.15 0.71 10.29
N ILE A 135 12.83 0.73 10.06
CA ILE A 135 12.06 1.99 9.93
C ILE A 135 12.13 2.78 11.25
N ALA A 136 11.97 2.11 12.40
CA ALA A 136 12.04 2.76 13.71
C ALA A 136 13.44 3.34 13.98
N LEU A 137 14.50 2.59 13.68
CA LEU A 137 15.89 3.04 13.86
C LEU A 137 16.24 4.23 12.96
N ALA A 138 15.82 4.22 11.69
CA ALA A 138 16.11 5.31 10.75
C ALA A 138 15.24 6.56 10.95
N SER A 139 14.26 6.52 11.87
CA SER A 139 13.41 7.67 12.14
C SER A 139 14.19 8.76 12.87
N THR A 140 14.18 9.98 12.32
CA THR A 140 14.80 11.16 12.94
C THR A 140 14.07 11.63 14.20
N ASN A 141 12.79 11.26 14.33
CA ASN A 141 11.98 11.47 15.52
C ASN A 141 11.86 10.15 16.29
N ALA A 142 11.58 10.23 17.60
CA ALA A 142 11.31 9.05 18.42
C ALA A 142 10.30 8.10 17.73
N ALA A 143 10.68 6.83 17.61
CA ALA A 143 9.88 5.80 16.97
C ALA A 143 10.13 4.46 17.66
N GLU A 144 9.08 3.69 17.89
CA GLU A 144 9.16 2.38 18.53
C GLU A 144 8.62 1.30 17.59
N CYS A 145 9.32 0.17 17.46
CA CYS A 145 8.78 -0.99 16.75
C CYS A 145 7.49 -1.45 17.45
N ALA A 146 6.47 -1.80 16.67
CA ALA A 146 5.26 -2.42 17.20
C ALA A 146 5.36 -3.94 17.39
N CYS A 147 6.49 -4.53 16.99
CA CYS A 147 6.82 -5.91 17.27
C CYS A 147 7.09 -6.10 18.78
N ASP A 148 6.31 -6.95 19.44
CA ASP A 148 6.51 -7.26 20.86
C ASP A 148 7.92 -7.83 21.09
N GLN A 149 8.54 -7.37 22.18
CA GLN A 149 9.84 -7.79 22.67
C GLN A 149 9.81 -9.28 23.10
N ALA A 150 9.81 -10.19 22.14
CA ALA A 150 10.27 -11.56 22.30
C ALA A 150 11.47 -11.74 21.37
N ARG A 151 12.61 -11.17 21.80
CA ARG A 151 13.94 -11.38 21.21
C ARG A 151 13.96 -11.22 19.69
N CYS A 152 13.99 -9.96 19.22
CA CYS A 152 14.73 -9.71 17.98
C CYS A 152 16.13 -10.31 18.19
N ALA A 153 16.46 -11.36 17.45
CA ALA A 153 17.80 -11.95 17.38
C ALA A 153 18.77 -11.03 16.59
N LEU A 154 18.60 -9.72 16.77
CA LEU A 154 19.55 -8.72 16.38
C LEU A 154 20.28 -8.39 17.66
N ASP A 155 21.58 -8.69 17.68
CA ASP A 155 22.46 -8.35 18.78
C ASP A 155 22.11 -6.96 19.29
N HIS A 156 21.76 -6.89 20.56
CA HIS A 156 21.57 -5.67 21.33
C HIS A 156 22.89 -4.88 21.48
N GLN A 157 23.86 -5.13 20.59
CA GLN A 157 25.28 -4.83 20.71
C GLN A 157 25.84 -4.23 19.42
N ALA A 158 25.08 -3.32 18.83
CA ALA A 158 25.67 -2.14 18.22
C ALA A 158 24.69 -1.01 18.51
N ARG A 159 24.79 -0.46 19.73
CA ARG A 159 24.33 0.91 19.97
C ARG A 159 25.07 1.74 18.94
N CYS A 160 24.37 2.10 17.87
CA CYS A 160 24.82 3.06 16.90
C CYS A 160 25.34 4.28 17.69
N ASN A 161 26.67 4.47 17.77
CA ASN A 161 27.22 5.69 18.32
C ASN A 161 26.63 6.87 17.53
N ASN A 162 26.48 8.04 18.15
CA ASN A 162 25.88 9.28 17.61
C ASN A 162 26.42 9.80 16.25
N SER A 163 27.24 9.01 15.54
CA SER A 163 27.83 9.29 14.23
C SER A 163 27.32 8.36 13.11
N CYS A 164 26.45 7.37 13.36
CA CYS A 164 25.87 6.55 12.29
C CYS A 164 24.43 6.98 12.00
N THR A 165 24.25 7.66 10.87
CA THR A 165 22.95 7.86 10.25
C THR A 165 22.48 6.51 9.71
N CYS A 166 21.58 5.85 10.43
CA CYS A 166 20.86 4.71 9.88
C CYS A 166 19.99 5.23 8.72
N GLU A 167 20.37 4.91 7.49
CA GLU A 167 19.62 5.32 6.31
C GLU A 167 18.24 4.66 6.33
N PHE A 168 17.23 5.40 5.84
CA PHE A 168 15.87 4.88 5.72
C PHE A 168 15.86 3.62 4.84
N PRO A 169 15.16 2.54 5.23
CA PRO A 169 15.15 1.28 4.49
C PRO A 169 14.39 1.42 3.17
N HIS A 170 15.07 1.87 2.12
CA HIS A 170 14.50 2.10 0.79
C HIS A 170 14.03 0.81 0.10
N GLU A 171 14.55 -0.35 0.51
CA GLU A 171 14.09 -1.68 0.12
C GLU A 171 12.63 -1.95 0.54
N ILE A 172 12.03 -1.09 1.38
CA ILE A 172 10.58 -1.10 1.65
C ILE A 172 9.74 -1.10 0.37
N GLY A 173 10.26 -0.56 -0.74
CA GLY A 173 9.60 -0.63 -2.04
C GLY A 173 9.26 -2.05 -2.48
N TYR A 174 10.09 -3.04 -2.14
CA TYR A 174 9.79 -4.45 -2.40
C TYR A 174 8.61 -4.95 -1.55
N PHE A 175 8.54 -4.54 -0.29
CA PHE A 175 7.41 -4.87 0.58
C PHE A 175 6.11 -4.21 0.12
N LEU A 176 6.18 -3.02 -0.48
CA LEU A 176 5.05 -2.35 -1.12
C LEU A 176 4.65 -2.95 -2.48
N GLY A 177 5.45 -3.89 -3.01
CA GLY A 177 5.22 -4.55 -4.29
C GLY A 177 5.48 -3.68 -5.52
N TYR A 178 6.32 -2.66 -5.41
CA TYR A 178 6.79 -1.90 -6.57
C TYR A 178 7.66 -2.79 -7.47
N PRO A 179 7.75 -2.55 -8.79
CA PRO A 179 8.58 -3.37 -9.67
C PRO A 179 10.03 -3.47 -9.19
N TYR A 180 10.62 -4.68 -9.24
CA TYR A 180 11.99 -4.91 -8.75
C TYR A 180 12.98 -3.89 -9.31
N ASP A 181 12.95 -3.71 -10.64
CA ASP A 181 13.93 -2.86 -11.31
C ASP A 181 13.79 -1.38 -10.93
N ASP A 182 12.58 -0.91 -10.62
CA ASP A 182 12.36 0.46 -10.16
C ASP A 182 12.83 0.66 -8.72
N VAL A 183 12.63 -0.32 -7.83
CA VAL A 183 13.14 -0.25 -6.45
C VAL A 183 14.67 -0.32 -6.45
N HIS A 184 15.24 -1.25 -7.21
CA HIS A 184 16.69 -1.38 -7.35
C HIS A 184 17.32 -0.09 -7.87
N GLN A 185 16.76 0.51 -8.93
CA GLN A 185 17.28 1.76 -9.48
C GLN A 185 17.03 2.95 -8.56
N PHE A 186 15.92 2.99 -7.81
CA PHE A 186 15.72 4.00 -6.78
C PHE A 186 16.86 3.99 -5.75
N ILE A 187 17.27 2.80 -5.29
CA ILE A 187 18.36 2.64 -4.32
C ILE A 187 19.70 3.06 -4.95
N VAL A 188 20.03 2.52 -6.13
CA VAL A 188 21.32 2.79 -6.81
C VAL A 188 21.47 4.27 -7.21
N GLN A 189 20.37 4.92 -7.60
CA GLN A 189 20.37 6.32 -8.05
C GLN A 189 20.02 7.29 -6.92
N HIS A 190 19.93 6.82 -5.66
CA HIS A 190 19.56 7.63 -4.50
C HIS A 190 18.28 8.45 -4.70
N GLY A 191 17.29 7.87 -5.39
CA GLY A 191 16.02 8.52 -5.71
C GLY A 191 16.08 9.59 -6.81
N GLU A 192 17.23 9.84 -7.43
CA GLU A 192 17.38 10.79 -8.54
C GLU A 192 17.20 10.12 -9.89
N ASN A 193 17.24 10.88 -11.00
CA ASN A 193 17.29 10.37 -12.40
C ASN A 193 16.13 9.43 -12.83
N TYR A 194 14.98 9.52 -12.15
CA TYR A 194 13.77 8.81 -12.55
C TYR A 194 13.20 9.38 -13.86
N LYS A 195 12.53 8.52 -14.65
CA LYS A 195 11.91 8.89 -15.93
C LYS A 195 10.55 9.55 -15.75
N VAL A 196 9.75 9.04 -14.81
CA VAL A 196 8.43 9.56 -14.43
C VAL A 196 8.14 9.17 -12.97
N PHE A 197 7.21 9.85 -12.31
CA PHE A 197 6.77 9.50 -10.96
C PHE A 197 5.24 9.51 -10.85
N GLY A 198 4.73 8.69 -9.94
CA GLY A 198 3.31 8.57 -9.60
C GLY A 198 3.17 7.92 -8.24
N ALA A 199 2.59 6.72 -8.18
CA ALA A 199 2.57 5.93 -6.93
C ALA A 199 3.98 5.51 -6.47
N TRP A 200 4.94 5.40 -7.41
CA TRP A 200 6.37 5.25 -7.13
C TRP A 200 7.19 6.04 -8.18
N LYS A 201 8.51 6.15 -7.97
CA LYS A 201 9.45 6.70 -8.98
C LYS A 201 9.85 5.61 -9.97
N VAL A 202 9.67 5.87 -11.26
CA VAL A 202 9.84 4.88 -12.34
C VAL A 202 11.16 5.09 -13.05
N TYR A 203 11.93 4.03 -13.20
CA TYR A 203 13.27 4.04 -13.80
C TYR A 203 13.33 3.21 -15.08
N THR A 204 12.47 2.20 -15.19
CA THR A 204 12.54 1.20 -16.25
C THR A 204 11.37 1.31 -17.22
N ASN A 205 10.28 0.59 -16.96
CA ASN A 205 9.14 0.44 -17.85
C ASN A 205 8.07 1.51 -17.63
N VAL A 206 8.25 2.67 -18.28
CA VAL A 206 7.36 3.84 -18.16
C VAL A 206 5.92 3.51 -18.56
N GLU A 207 5.72 2.82 -19.68
CA GLU A 207 4.38 2.52 -20.21
C GLU A 207 3.57 1.63 -19.25
N GLN A 208 4.20 0.56 -18.74
CA GLN A 208 3.58 -0.33 -17.76
C GLN A 208 3.27 0.39 -16.45
N ALA A 209 4.17 1.27 -16.00
CA ALA A 209 3.98 2.03 -14.77
C ALA A 209 2.80 3.02 -14.89
N LEU A 210 2.72 3.78 -15.99
CA LEU A 210 1.60 4.69 -16.25
C LEU A 210 0.26 3.95 -16.31
N THR A 211 0.22 2.81 -17.01
CA THR A 211 -0.97 1.94 -17.07
C THR A 211 -1.40 1.47 -15.66
N THR A 212 -0.42 1.15 -14.82
CA THR A 212 -0.68 0.75 -13.43
C THR A 212 -1.18 1.92 -12.58
N PHE A 213 -0.59 3.11 -12.72
CA PHE A 213 -1.05 4.32 -12.03
C PHE A 213 -2.49 4.69 -12.40
N ASP A 214 -2.84 4.57 -13.67
CA ASP A 214 -4.20 4.82 -14.15
C ASP A 214 -5.20 3.81 -13.58
N SER A 215 -4.80 2.53 -13.50
CA SER A 215 -5.60 1.48 -12.87
C SER A 215 -5.80 1.74 -11.38
N TYR A 216 -4.77 2.18 -10.66
CA TYR A 216 -4.89 2.58 -9.25
C TYR A 216 -5.82 3.78 -9.08
N ARG A 217 -5.68 4.81 -9.92
CA ARG A 217 -6.55 6.00 -9.85
C ARG A 217 -8.01 5.65 -10.10
N ALA A 218 -8.30 4.87 -11.14
CA ALA A 218 -9.66 4.43 -11.47
C ALA A 218 -10.26 3.57 -10.34
N CYS A 219 -9.50 2.62 -9.80
CA CYS A 219 -9.93 1.79 -8.68
C CYS A 219 -10.22 2.62 -7.43
N THR A 220 -9.30 3.50 -7.02
CA THR A 220 -9.49 4.37 -5.87
C THR A 220 -10.72 5.27 -6.02
N GLN A 221 -10.93 5.85 -7.20
CA GLN A 221 -12.11 6.67 -7.48
C GLN A 221 -13.40 5.87 -7.34
N TYR A 222 -13.46 4.68 -7.94
CA TYR A 222 -14.63 3.81 -7.87
C TYR A 222 -14.91 3.34 -6.44
N LEU A 223 -13.89 2.85 -5.72
CA LEU A 223 -14.03 2.39 -4.33
C LEU A 223 -14.45 3.52 -3.40
N THR A 224 -13.90 4.72 -3.59
CA THR A 224 -14.29 5.91 -2.83
C THR A 224 -15.75 6.24 -3.06
N TYR A 225 -16.20 6.21 -4.32
CA TYR A 225 -17.59 6.46 -4.68
C TYR A 225 -18.53 5.48 -3.98
N ILE A 226 -18.33 4.17 -4.13
CA ILE A 226 -19.24 3.18 -3.52
C ILE A 226 -19.16 3.18 -1.98
N TYR A 227 -17.99 3.49 -1.40
CA TYR A 227 -17.88 3.67 0.06
C TYR A 227 -18.72 4.84 0.56
N GLN A 228 -18.72 5.97 -0.17
CA GLN A 228 -19.57 7.12 0.14
C GLN A 228 -21.07 6.81 0.01
N GLN A 229 -21.45 5.79 -0.76
CA GLN A 229 -22.82 5.28 -0.83
C GLN A 229 -23.18 4.32 0.32
N GLY A 230 -22.30 4.14 1.29
CA GLY A 230 -22.53 3.29 2.47
C GLY A 230 -22.12 1.82 2.29
N CYS A 231 -21.39 1.47 1.22
CA CYS A 231 -20.84 0.12 1.08
C CYS A 231 -19.84 -0.19 2.21
N THR A 232 -19.97 -1.39 2.77
CA THR A 232 -19.07 -1.90 3.81
C THR A 232 -17.69 -2.24 3.23
N LEU A 233 -16.66 -2.26 4.08
CA LEU A 233 -15.30 -2.65 3.68
C LEU A 233 -15.25 -4.02 2.97
N GLY A 234 -16.05 -4.99 3.41
CA GLY A 234 -16.10 -6.32 2.77
C GLY A 234 -16.59 -6.24 1.32
N GLN A 235 -17.61 -5.41 1.06
CA GLN A 235 -18.13 -5.18 -0.29
C GLN A 235 -17.10 -4.44 -1.17
N LEU A 236 -16.35 -3.48 -0.62
CA LEU A 236 -15.25 -2.81 -1.35
C LEU A 236 -14.21 -3.82 -1.83
N VAL A 237 -13.78 -4.73 -0.93
CA VAL A 237 -12.76 -5.73 -1.26
C VAL A 237 -13.26 -6.70 -2.33
N GLN A 238 -14.51 -7.13 -2.27
CA GLN A 238 -15.12 -7.99 -3.29
C GLN A 238 -15.22 -7.29 -4.64
N ALA A 239 -15.52 -5.99 -4.68
CA ALA A 239 -15.63 -5.21 -5.91
C ALA A 239 -14.29 -5.05 -6.66
N THR A 240 -13.17 -5.37 -6.02
CA THR A 240 -11.84 -5.36 -6.64
C THR A 240 -11.37 -6.71 -7.17
N ARG A 241 -12.04 -7.82 -6.85
CA ARG A 241 -11.62 -9.16 -7.30
C ARG A 241 -12.02 -9.41 -8.74
#